data_AF-A0A246G754-F1
#
_entry.id   AF-A0A246G754-F1
#
_cell.length_a   1.000
_cell.length_b   1.000
_cell.length_c   1.000
_cell.angle_alpha   90.00
_cell.angle_beta   90.00
_cell.angle_gamma   90.00
#
_symmetry.space_group_name_H-M   'P 1'
#
loop_
_entity.id
_entity.type
_entity.pdbx_description
1 polymer ?
#
loop_
_entity_poly.entity_id
_entity_poly.type
_entity_poly.pdbx_seq_one_letter_code
_entity_poly.pdbx_strand_id
1 'polypeptide(L)'
;MPKPPFEAELRTLVEVGGTDAPDQIRVVFNKNYFEINGKDGSDTNPVLISDKDIGVKREATADSIKVKCIEGFTTQQEIKVYVYPKGTLAKPVAEQLFARKLAGKIIVLPNKNTTGQNAVKNIKEQKFVFVKVTTDIFGAGMSIGNFTPDDKNNLQKCLYQSLIYGDFEDAANNLDLSSNLDFKVGGKYVDALGKLNMEEPTFHSNLRNLFLNIRDASGGLINSRYNNYFTFFILKADSISGAPGQVEKIGVKNAVFLDGTNGRWPTTCAHEGLHGMGLLHTHRNGAITKPNQKFTFVHAGTNSSLGTDNIMSYNATIRKIIWYWQWKIIRSNV
;
A
#
# COMPACT_ATOMS: atom_id res chain seq x y z
N MET A 1 9.88 4.97 10.10
CA MET A 1 9.26 3.70 10.52
C MET A 1 8.02 4.01 11.33
N PRO A 2 6.88 3.30 11.20
CA PRO A 2 5.86 3.39 12.22
C PRO A 2 6.45 2.62 13.40
N LYS A 3 7.21 3.34 14.22
CA LYS A 3 7.64 2.79 15.50
C LYS A 3 6.33 2.43 16.22
N PRO A 4 6.22 1.23 16.80
CA PRO A 4 5.12 0.95 17.71
C PRO A 4 4.91 2.15 18.66
N PRO A 5 3.65 2.55 18.92
CA PRO A 5 2.44 1.82 18.60
C PRO A 5 1.90 2.08 17.18
N PHE A 6 1.37 1.02 16.54
CA PHE A 6 0.52 1.14 15.34
C PHE A 6 -0.74 0.29 15.54
N GLU A 7 -1.89 0.80 15.08
CA GLU A 7 -3.19 0.17 15.27
C GLU A 7 -3.86 -0.12 13.92
N ALA A 8 -4.48 -1.29 13.81
CA ALA A 8 -5.34 -1.67 12.70
C ALA A 8 -6.70 -2.10 13.24
N GLU A 9 -7.77 -1.57 12.65
CA GLU A 9 -9.14 -1.97 12.96
C GLU A 9 -9.63 -3.00 11.95
N LEU A 10 -10.09 -4.14 12.46
CA LEU A 10 -10.62 -5.24 11.68
C LEU A 10 -12.12 -5.34 11.90
N ARG A 11 -12.86 -5.51 10.80
CA ARG A 11 -14.25 -5.93 10.85
C ARG A 11 -14.33 -7.44 11.07
N THR A 12 -15.26 -7.86 11.91
CA THR A 12 -15.40 -9.24 12.32
C THR A 12 -16.64 -9.86 11.68
N LEU A 13 -16.46 -10.96 10.95
CA LEU A 13 -17.56 -11.82 10.50
C LEU A 13 -17.58 -13.06 11.38
N VAL A 14 -18.75 -13.39 11.92
CA VAL A 14 -18.94 -14.50 12.85
C VAL A 14 -19.97 -15.46 12.29
N GLU A 15 -19.71 -16.75 12.46
CA GLU A 15 -20.64 -17.84 12.22
C GLU A 15 -20.47 -18.81 13.39
N VAL A 16 -21.54 -19.01 14.17
CA VAL A 16 -21.52 -19.88 15.35
C VAL A 16 -22.40 -21.08 15.05
N GLY A 17 -21.78 -22.24 14.91
CA GLY A 17 -22.47 -23.53 14.81
C GLY A 17 -22.61 -24.21 16.17
N GLY A 18 -23.47 -25.23 16.24
CA GLY A 18 -23.72 -26.01 17.45
C GLY A 18 -25.21 -26.04 17.81
N THR A 19 -25.52 -26.73 18.91
CA THR A 19 -26.88 -26.80 19.47
C THR A 19 -27.13 -25.71 20.52
N ASP A 20 -26.06 -25.19 21.10
CA ASP A 20 -26.09 -24.22 22.19
C ASP A 20 -25.10 -23.09 21.94
N ALA A 21 -25.50 -21.87 22.29
CA ALA A 21 -24.62 -20.72 22.24
C ALA A 21 -23.44 -20.95 23.21
N PRO A 22 -22.20 -20.63 22.80
CA PRO A 22 -21.04 -20.80 23.67
C PRO A 22 -21.12 -19.87 24.89
N ASP A 23 -20.44 -20.26 25.96
CA ASP A 23 -20.29 -19.38 27.12
C ASP A 23 -19.50 -18.14 26.72
N GLN A 24 -18.45 -18.31 25.91
CA GLN A 24 -17.55 -17.23 25.52
C GLN A 24 -16.89 -17.47 24.16
N ILE A 25 -16.62 -16.38 23.44
CA ILE A 25 -15.70 -16.34 22.31
C ILE A 25 -14.61 -15.33 22.67
N ARG A 26 -13.36 -15.79 22.76
CA ARG A 26 -12.26 -15.02 23.34
C ARG A 26 -11.08 -14.91 22.39
N VAL A 27 -10.53 -13.71 22.27
CA VAL A 27 -9.30 -13.43 21.54
C VAL A 27 -8.10 -13.56 22.49
N VAL A 28 -7.10 -14.33 22.09
CA VAL A 28 -5.91 -14.66 22.87
C VAL A 28 -4.66 -14.37 22.04
N PHE A 29 -3.72 -13.65 22.63
CA PHE A 29 -2.52 -13.14 21.96
C PHE A 29 -1.38 -12.92 22.95
N ASN A 30 -0.19 -12.61 22.43
CA ASN A 30 0.96 -12.27 23.25
C ASN A 30 0.90 -10.81 23.70
N LYS A 31 0.60 -10.59 24.99
CA LYS A 31 0.49 -9.25 25.60
C LYS A 31 1.76 -8.43 25.58
N ASN A 32 2.92 -9.04 25.35
CA ASN A 32 4.18 -8.30 25.23
C ASN A 32 4.29 -7.55 23.89
N TYR A 33 3.51 -7.95 22.88
CA TYR A 33 3.57 -7.40 21.53
C TYR A 33 2.27 -6.72 21.10
N PHE A 34 1.14 -7.10 21.69
CA PHE A 34 -0.17 -6.60 21.28
C PHE A 34 -1.01 -6.13 22.45
N GLU A 35 -1.83 -5.12 22.16
CA GLU A 35 -2.99 -4.70 22.91
C GLU A 35 -4.18 -4.78 21.93
N ILE A 36 -5.31 -5.36 22.35
CA ILE A 36 -6.49 -5.47 21.50
C ILE A 36 -7.69 -4.86 22.19
N ASN A 37 -8.35 -3.89 21.54
CA ASN A 37 -9.46 -3.11 22.12
C ASN A 37 -9.10 -2.48 23.48
N GLY A 38 -7.85 -2.02 23.65
CA GLY A 38 -7.35 -1.44 24.90
C GLY A 38 -7.10 -2.46 26.02
N LYS A 39 -7.10 -3.76 25.71
CA LYS A 39 -6.94 -4.84 26.69
C LYS A 39 -5.72 -5.71 26.39
N ASP A 40 -5.20 -6.37 27.43
CA ASP A 40 -4.04 -7.26 27.35
C ASP A 40 -4.40 -8.73 27.08
N GLY A 41 -5.69 -9.07 27.07
CA GLY A 41 -6.18 -10.41 26.77
C GLY A 41 -6.00 -11.42 27.90
N SER A 42 -5.57 -10.97 29.09
CA SER A 42 -5.47 -11.80 30.30
C SER A 42 -6.84 -12.30 30.79
N ASP A 43 -6.84 -13.26 31.71
CA ASP A 43 -8.10 -13.80 32.28
C ASP A 43 -8.88 -12.74 33.06
N THR A 44 -8.17 -11.78 33.67
CA THR A 44 -8.76 -10.65 34.40
C THR A 44 -9.22 -9.53 33.45
N ASN A 45 -8.64 -9.41 32.26
CA ASN A 45 -9.03 -8.42 31.26
C ASN A 45 -9.14 -9.03 29.84
N PRO A 46 -10.14 -9.89 29.60
CA PRO A 46 -10.24 -10.63 28.35
C PRO A 46 -10.82 -9.78 27.22
N VAL A 47 -10.42 -10.10 26.00
CA VAL A 47 -11.02 -9.57 24.76
C VAL A 47 -12.05 -10.56 24.27
N LEU A 48 -13.31 -10.12 24.21
CA LEU A 48 -14.45 -10.96 23.87
C LEU A 48 -15.05 -10.54 22.54
N ILE A 49 -15.54 -11.52 21.80
CA ILE A 49 -16.53 -11.30 20.74
C ILE A 49 -17.88 -11.58 21.39
N SER A 50 -18.73 -10.55 21.44
CA SER A 50 -20.01 -10.58 22.13
C SER A 50 -21.08 -11.32 21.33
N ASP A 51 -20.97 -11.33 20.00
CA ASP A 51 -21.87 -12.06 19.13
C ASP A 51 -21.64 -13.58 19.22
N LYS A 52 -22.50 -14.25 19.99
CA LYS A 52 -22.45 -15.70 20.26
C LYS A 52 -23.66 -16.45 19.69
N ASP A 53 -24.54 -15.75 18.96
CA ASP A 53 -25.80 -16.33 18.53
C ASP A 53 -25.58 -17.46 17.53
N ILE A 54 -26.32 -18.56 17.69
CA ILE A 54 -26.23 -19.68 16.75
C ILE A 54 -26.83 -19.23 15.42
N GLY A 55 -26.14 -19.51 14.33
CA GLY A 55 -26.71 -19.31 13.01
C GLY A 55 -25.69 -18.98 11.95
N VAL A 56 -26.22 -18.44 10.86
CA VAL A 56 -25.45 -18.14 9.64
C VAL A 56 -24.47 -16.99 9.86
N LYS A 57 -23.51 -16.93 8.94
CA LYS A 57 -22.50 -15.89 8.86
C LYS A 57 -23.10 -14.50 8.84
N ARG A 58 -22.61 -13.62 9.71
CA ARG A 58 -23.03 -12.22 9.82
C ARG A 58 -21.89 -11.35 10.30
N GLU A 59 -22.05 -10.03 10.20
CA GLU A 59 -21.11 -9.06 10.76
C GLU A 59 -21.40 -8.84 12.24
N ALA A 60 -20.39 -9.03 13.09
CA ALA A 60 -20.48 -8.68 14.51
C ALA A 60 -20.18 -7.18 14.66
N THR A 61 -21.17 -6.35 14.33
CA THR A 61 -21.02 -4.89 14.18
C THR A 61 -20.59 -4.17 15.47
N ALA A 62 -20.91 -4.73 16.64
CA ALA A 62 -20.49 -4.21 17.94
C ALA A 62 -19.04 -4.56 18.31
N ASP A 63 -18.41 -5.51 17.61
CA ASP A 63 -17.14 -6.12 17.99
C ASP A 63 -16.03 -5.88 16.95
N SER A 64 -15.84 -4.63 16.52
CA SER A 64 -14.63 -4.32 15.75
C SER A 64 -13.39 -4.62 16.60
N ILE A 65 -12.39 -5.26 15.98
CA ILE A 65 -11.18 -5.69 16.65
C ILE A 65 -10.06 -4.72 16.27
N LYS A 66 -9.71 -3.83 17.20
CA LYS A 66 -8.59 -2.89 17.09
C LYS A 66 -7.33 -3.56 17.63
N VAL A 67 -6.48 -4.01 16.71
CA VAL A 67 -5.20 -4.65 17.03
C VAL A 67 -4.12 -3.59 17.03
N LYS A 68 -3.55 -3.32 18.21
CA LYS A 68 -2.44 -2.41 18.40
C LYS A 68 -1.16 -3.19 18.63
N CYS A 69 -0.19 -3.05 17.73
CA CYS A 69 1.16 -3.57 17.91
C CYS A 69 1.93 -2.59 18.80
N ILE A 70 2.31 -3.01 20.01
CA ILE A 70 2.97 -2.15 21.01
C ILE A 70 4.49 -2.35 21.07
N GLU A 71 5.00 -3.49 20.60
CA GLU A 71 6.44 -3.77 20.52
C GLU A 71 6.73 -4.64 19.29
N GLY A 72 7.90 -4.46 18.68
CA GLY A 72 8.31 -5.23 17.52
C GLY A 72 8.84 -6.63 17.88
N PHE A 73 8.64 -7.59 16.99
CA PHE A 73 9.03 -8.99 17.20
C PHE A 73 9.71 -9.62 15.98
N THR A 74 10.59 -10.58 16.25
CA THR A 74 11.49 -11.19 15.24
C THR A 74 10.98 -12.55 14.75
N THR A 75 10.00 -13.13 15.43
CA THR A 75 9.36 -14.40 15.06
C THR A 75 7.87 -14.22 14.84
N GLN A 76 7.28 -15.01 13.94
CA GLN A 76 5.86 -14.98 13.66
C GLN A 76 5.03 -15.10 14.96
N GLN A 77 4.03 -14.24 15.10
CA GLN A 77 3.08 -14.27 16.20
C GLN A 77 1.70 -14.72 15.71
N GLU A 78 0.85 -15.13 16.64
CA GLU A 78 -0.51 -15.57 16.36
C GLU A 78 -1.50 -14.84 17.29
N ILE A 79 -2.59 -14.34 16.71
CA ILE A 79 -3.77 -13.89 17.45
C ILE A 79 -4.84 -14.95 17.22
N LYS A 80 -5.25 -15.65 18.28
CA LYS A 80 -6.15 -16.80 18.22
C LYS A 80 -7.51 -16.44 18.76
N VAL A 81 -8.56 -16.98 18.16
CA VAL A 81 -9.93 -16.89 18.66
C VAL A 81 -10.33 -18.27 19.15
N TYR A 82 -10.64 -18.38 20.44
CA TYR A 82 -11.11 -19.60 21.07
C TYR A 82 -12.58 -19.48 21.45
N VAL A 83 -13.32 -20.55 21.23
CA VAL A 83 -14.71 -20.72 21.67
C VAL A 83 -14.69 -21.60 22.92
N TYR A 84 -15.35 -21.15 23.96
CA TYR A 84 -15.59 -21.89 25.19
C TYR A 84 -17.04 -22.40 25.12
N PRO A 85 -17.26 -23.71 24.87
CA PRO A 85 -18.60 -24.28 24.77
C PRO A 85 -19.44 -24.04 26.04
N LYS A 86 -20.76 -24.16 25.91
CA LYS A 86 -21.68 -23.98 27.05
C LYS A 86 -21.31 -24.86 28.25
N GLY A 87 -21.38 -24.27 29.45
CA GLY A 87 -21.03 -24.94 30.71
C GLY A 87 -19.53 -25.13 30.95
N THR A 88 -18.67 -24.60 30.07
CA THR A 88 -17.22 -24.66 30.25
C THR A 88 -16.79 -23.70 31.35
N LEU A 89 -17.33 -22.49 31.43
CA LEU A 89 -16.87 -21.48 32.39
C LEU A 89 -17.15 -21.83 33.86
N ALA A 90 -18.05 -22.79 34.11
CA ALA A 90 -18.31 -23.32 35.46
C ALA A 90 -17.20 -24.27 35.96
N LYS A 91 -16.29 -24.71 35.09
CA LYS A 91 -15.24 -25.68 35.40
C LYS A 91 -13.93 -24.99 35.84
N PRO A 92 -13.01 -25.69 36.50
CA PRO A 92 -11.67 -25.18 36.78
C PRO A 92 -10.93 -24.76 35.50
N VAL A 93 -10.06 -23.75 35.59
CA VAL A 93 -9.35 -23.15 34.44
C VAL A 93 -8.66 -24.18 33.55
N ALA A 94 -8.03 -25.20 34.14
CA ALA A 94 -7.37 -26.27 33.38
C ALA A 94 -8.35 -27.02 32.46
N GLU A 95 -9.55 -27.35 32.96
CA GLU A 95 -10.60 -27.98 32.17
C GLU A 95 -11.18 -27.03 31.12
N GLN A 96 -11.26 -25.74 31.42
CA GLN A 96 -11.67 -24.74 30.43
C GLN A 96 -10.69 -24.68 29.25
N LEU A 97 -9.39 -24.68 29.53
CA LEU A 97 -8.33 -24.65 28.52
C LEU A 97 -8.30 -25.93 27.69
N PHE A 98 -8.68 -27.07 28.27
CA PHE A 98 -8.80 -28.34 27.56
C PHE A 98 -10.07 -28.39 26.68
N ALA A 99 -11.19 -27.85 27.16
CA ALA A 99 -12.47 -27.92 26.47
C ALA A 99 -12.64 -26.88 25.34
N ARG A 100 -11.91 -25.76 25.39
CA ARG A 100 -12.02 -24.69 24.39
C ARG A 100 -11.59 -25.17 23.00
N LYS A 101 -12.22 -24.61 21.96
CA LYS A 101 -11.95 -24.94 20.55
C LYS A 101 -11.40 -23.74 19.80
N LEU A 102 -10.42 -23.94 18.93
CA LEU A 102 -9.91 -22.88 18.06
C LEU A 102 -10.95 -22.60 16.95
N ALA A 103 -11.45 -21.37 16.88
CA ALA A 103 -12.42 -20.95 15.87
C ALA A 103 -11.83 -20.04 14.79
N GLY A 104 -10.70 -19.38 15.09
CA GLY A 104 -10.05 -18.49 14.13
C GLY A 104 -8.62 -18.18 14.52
N LYS A 105 -7.82 -17.78 13.54
CA LYS A 105 -6.43 -17.39 13.76
C LYS A 105 -5.99 -16.34 12.76
N ILE A 106 -5.35 -15.29 13.25
CA ILE A 106 -4.60 -14.32 12.45
C ILE A 106 -3.12 -14.64 12.63
N ILE A 107 -2.42 -14.81 11.51
CA ILE A 107 -0.97 -14.92 11.48
C ILE A 107 -0.39 -13.52 11.32
N VAL A 108 0.45 -13.10 12.27
CA VAL A 108 1.11 -11.79 12.23
C VAL A 108 2.59 -11.99 11.93
N LEU A 109 3.04 -11.44 10.80
CA LEU A 109 4.41 -11.56 10.34
C LEU A 109 5.38 -10.75 11.20
N PRO A 110 6.62 -11.22 11.41
CA PRO A 110 7.62 -10.49 12.19
C PRO A 110 7.92 -9.12 11.58
N ASN A 111 8.03 -8.10 12.43
CA ASN A 111 8.20 -6.70 12.05
C ASN A 111 9.42 -6.04 12.72
N LYS A 112 10.36 -6.85 13.23
CA LYS A 112 11.63 -6.37 13.80
C LYS A 112 12.80 -7.01 13.08
N ASN A 113 13.74 -6.20 12.60
CA ASN A 113 14.98 -6.69 12.03
C ASN A 113 15.90 -7.21 13.14
N THR A 114 16.65 -8.27 12.87
CA THR A 114 17.73 -8.72 13.78
C THR A 114 19.07 -8.14 13.35
N THR A 115 20.04 -8.14 14.26
CA THR A 115 21.42 -7.71 14.03
C THR A 115 22.39 -8.88 14.15
N GLY A 116 23.66 -8.67 13.78
CA GLY A 116 24.72 -9.69 13.86
C GLY A 116 24.88 -10.52 12.59
N GLN A 117 25.66 -11.61 12.68
CA GLN A 117 26.10 -12.42 11.54
C GLN A 117 24.95 -13.08 10.76
N ASN A 118 23.81 -13.36 11.43
CA ASN A 118 22.60 -13.96 10.84
C ASN A 118 21.42 -12.97 10.84
N ALA A 119 21.69 -11.69 10.53
CA ALA A 119 20.68 -10.64 10.51
C ALA A 119 19.57 -10.94 9.48
N VAL A 120 18.31 -10.86 9.94
CA VAL A 120 17.10 -11.05 9.15
C VAL A 120 16.45 -9.70 8.94
N LYS A 121 16.30 -9.30 7.66
CA LYS A 121 15.56 -8.09 7.26
C LYS A 121 14.08 -8.41 7.06
N ASN A 122 13.35 -8.43 8.18
CA ASN A 122 11.89 -8.56 8.19
C ASN A 122 11.22 -7.32 7.56
N ILE A 123 11.71 -6.13 7.87
CA ILE A 123 11.35 -4.88 7.21
C ILE A 123 12.43 -4.56 6.17
N LYS A 124 11.98 -4.38 4.92
CA LYS A 124 12.83 -3.88 3.83
C LYS A 124 12.71 -2.37 3.70
N GLU A 125 13.69 -1.76 3.05
CA GLU A 125 13.71 -0.32 2.78
C GLU A 125 13.75 -0.08 1.27
N GLN A 126 12.90 0.81 0.78
CA GLN A 126 12.93 1.29 -0.59
C GLN A 126 13.12 2.81 -0.56
N LYS A 127 14.14 3.28 -1.27
CA LYS A 127 14.41 4.70 -1.44
C LYS A 127 13.61 5.29 -2.60
N PHE A 128 13.01 6.44 -2.39
CA PHE A 128 12.23 7.15 -3.39
C PHE A 128 12.71 8.60 -3.48
N VAL A 129 12.78 9.13 -4.70
CA VAL A 129 13.03 10.55 -4.95
C VAL A 129 11.83 11.14 -5.68
N PHE A 130 11.34 12.25 -5.14
CA PHE A 130 10.22 13.01 -5.66
C PHE A 130 10.77 14.25 -6.36
N VAL A 131 10.61 14.32 -7.68
CA VAL A 131 11.19 15.35 -8.54
C VAL A 131 10.07 16.23 -9.09
N LYS A 132 10.07 17.51 -8.72
CA LYS A 132 9.19 18.48 -9.40
C LYS A 132 9.79 18.83 -10.75
N VAL A 133 8.94 18.96 -11.76
CA VAL A 133 9.36 19.32 -13.10
C VAL A 133 8.78 20.69 -13.46
N THR A 134 9.65 21.59 -13.90
CA THR A 134 9.28 22.89 -14.47
C THR A 134 9.18 22.76 -15.98
N THR A 135 8.14 23.32 -16.59
CA THR A 135 7.91 23.34 -18.04
C THR A 135 7.38 24.71 -18.48
N ASP A 136 7.54 25.04 -19.76
CA ASP A 136 6.90 26.20 -20.40
C ASP A 136 6.26 25.71 -21.70
N ILE A 137 5.18 24.94 -21.53
CA ILE A 137 4.55 24.16 -22.60
C ILE A 137 4.12 25.06 -23.76
N PHE A 138 3.53 26.22 -23.46
CA PHE A 138 2.97 27.14 -24.45
C PHE A 138 3.93 28.29 -24.83
N GLY A 139 5.11 28.39 -24.22
CA GLY A 139 5.99 29.56 -24.40
C GLY A 139 5.44 30.84 -23.78
N ALA A 140 4.48 30.72 -22.85
CA ALA A 140 3.73 31.83 -22.27
C ALA A 140 3.96 31.97 -20.75
N GLY A 141 4.76 31.09 -20.15
CA GLY A 141 5.09 31.14 -18.74
C GLY A 141 5.38 29.77 -18.15
N MET A 142 6.30 29.74 -17.18
CA MET A 142 6.70 28.51 -16.51
C MET A 142 5.60 27.99 -15.59
N SER A 143 5.43 26.67 -15.60
CA SER A 143 4.56 25.91 -14.72
C SER A 143 5.34 24.79 -14.06
N ILE A 144 5.07 24.54 -12.77
CA ILE A 144 5.73 23.52 -11.96
C ILE A 144 4.71 22.56 -11.37
N GLY A 145 4.98 21.26 -11.49
CA GLY A 145 4.17 20.23 -10.84
C GLY A 145 4.39 20.17 -9.33
N ASN A 146 3.35 19.86 -8.56
CA ASN A 146 3.40 19.82 -7.10
C ASN A 146 2.84 18.53 -6.51
N PHE A 147 3.69 17.86 -5.72
CA PHE A 147 3.26 16.77 -4.84
C PHE A 147 2.41 17.29 -3.69
N THR A 148 1.46 16.47 -3.25
CA THR A 148 0.69 16.70 -2.03
C THR A 148 1.19 15.75 -0.93
N PRO A 149 0.92 16.06 0.36
CA PRO A 149 1.25 15.14 1.45
C PRO A 149 0.62 13.75 1.27
N ASP A 150 -0.56 13.68 0.65
CA ASP A 150 -1.28 12.43 0.41
C ASP A 150 -0.56 11.47 -0.52
N ASP A 151 0.21 11.97 -1.48
CA ASP A 151 0.99 11.12 -2.40
C ASP A 151 1.95 10.21 -1.62
N LYS A 152 2.70 10.79 -0.67
CA LYS A 152 3.64 10.07 0.20
C LYS A 152 2.91 9.25 1.25
N ASN A 153 1.89 9.83 1.91
CA ASN A 153 1.17 9.18 2.99
C ASN A 153 0.47 7.89 2.53
N ASN A 154 -0.21 7.92 1.39
CA ASN A 154 -0.94 6.76 0.88
C ASN A 154 0.01 5.70 0.33
N LEU A 155 1.10 6.09 -0.35
CA LEU A 155 2.16 5.15 -0.75
C LEU A 155 2.75 4.46 0.48
N GLN A 156 3.08 5.20 1.53
CA GLN A 156 3.66 4.63 2.74
C GLN A 156 2.72 3.66 3.47
N LYS A 157 1.42 3.99 3.56
CA LYS A 157 0.40 3.09 4.10
C LYS A 157 0.32 1.78 3.33
N CYS A 158 0.43 1.81 1.99
CA CYS A 158 0.44 0.61 1.17
C CYS A 158 1.74 -0.20 1.35
N LEU A 159 2.89 0.46 1.37
CA LEU A 159 4.20 -0.18 1.59
C LEU A 159 4.24 -0.92 2.94
N TYR A 160 3.68 -0.33 4.00
CA TYR A 160 3.65 -0.95 5.32
C TYR A 160 2.87 -2.26 5.38
N GLN A 161 1.82 -2.44 4.57
CA GLN A 161 1.10 -3.71 4.49
C GLN A 161 2.02 -4.85 4.03
N SER A 162 3.07 -4.53 3.28
CA SER A 162 4.09 -5.48 2.81
C SER A 162 5.40 -5.45 3.62
N LEU A 163 5.40 -4.82 4.81
CA LEU A 163 6.57 -4.63 5.67
C LEU A 163 7.74 -3.97 4.92
N ILE A 164 7.46 -2.91 4.17
CA ILE A 164 8.44 -2.05 3.50
C ILE A 164 8.35 -0.65 4.08
N TYR A 165 9.50 -0.09 4.46
CA TYR A 165 9.66 1.32 4.79
C TYR A 165 10.05 2.09 3.53
N GLY A 166 9.32 3.17 3.23
CA GLY A 166 9.66 4.08 2.16
C GLY A 166 10.54 5.20 2.72
N ASP A 167 11.78 5.28 2.26
CA ASP A 167 12.63 6.42 2.53
C ASP A 167 12.39 7.46 1.44
N PHE A 168 11.66 8.52 1.77
CA PHE A 168 11.18 9.51 0.81
C PHE A 168 12.03 10.77 0.88
N GLU A 169 12.69 11.08 -0.24
CA GLU A 169 13.44 12.32 -0.40
C GLU A 169 12.77 13.20 -1.46
N ASP A 170 12.67 14.51 -1.19
CA ASP A 170 12.42 15.49 -2.24
C ASP A 170 13.76 15.81 -2.93
N ALA A 171 13.76 15.86 -4.26
CA ALA A 171 14.98 16.20 -4.99
C ALA A 171 15.45 17.61 -4.62
N ALA A 172 16.71 17.73 -4.17
CA ALA A 172 17.31 19.03 -3.89
C ALA A 172 17.37 19.92 -5.15
N ASN A 173 17.58 19.31 -6.32
CA ASN A 173 17.58 19.98 -7.61
C ASN A 173 16.42 19.44 -8.46
N ASN A 174 15.39 20.26 -8.66
CA ASN A 174 14.27 19.94 -9.54
C ASN A 174 14.71 19.86 -11.00
N LEU A 175 13.89 19.23 -11.84
CA LEU A 175 14.15 19.12 -13.27
C LEU A 175 13.51 20.30 -14.01
N ASP A 176 14.31 21.17 -14.62
CA ASP A 176 13.82 22.26 -15.44
C ASP A 176 13.86 21.90 -16.93
N LEU A 177 12.68 21.86 -17.56
CA LEU A 177 12.46 21.57 -18.97
C LEU A 177 11.82 22.75 -19.70
N SER A 178 11.77 23.95 -19.10
CA SER A 178 11.14 25.14 -19.70
C SER A 178 11.70 25.51 -21.08
N SER A 179 12.99 25.25 -21.31
CA SER A 179 13.66 25.46 -22.59
C SER A 179 13.67 24.23 -23.52
N ASN A 180 13.22 23.08 -23.04
CA ASN A 180 13.30 21.83 -23.79
C ASN A 180 12.20 21.74 -24.86
N LEU A 181 12.60 21.69 -26.13
CA LEU A 181 11.68 21.69 -27.27
C LEU A 181 10.75 20.47 -27.31
N ASP A 182 11.18 19.32 -26.78
CA ASP A 182 10.33 18.12 -26.74
C ASP A 182 9.12 18.29 -25.81
N PHE A 183 9.22 19.21 -24.84
CA PHE A 183 8.19 19.51 -23.84
C PHE A 183 7.43 20.81 -24.13
N LYS A 184 7.47 21.28 -25.38
CA LYS A 184 6.64 22.40 -25.88
C LYS A 184 5.56 21.89 -26.83
N VAL A 185 4.49 22.66 -27.00
CA VAL A 185 3.40 22.37 -27.96
C VAL A 185 3.96 22.01 -29.34
N GLY A 186 3.54 20.85 -29.87
CA GLY A 186 4.02 20.32 -31.15
C GLY A 186 5.38 19.63 -31.09
N GLY A 187 6.01 19.60 -29.91
CA GLY A 187 7.20 18.81 -29.61
C GLY A 187 6.89 17.33 -29.43
N LYS A 188 7.93 16.53 -29.21
CA LYS A 188 7.83 15.07 -29.17
C LYS A 188 6.83 14.55 -28.13
N TYR A 189 6.77 15.17 -26.96
CA TYR A 189 5.99 14.67 -25.82
C TYR A 189 4.72 15.47 -25.54
N VAL A 190 4.39 16.49 -26.35
CA VAL A 190 3.28 17.40 -26.08
C VAL A 190 2.49 17.63 -27.37
N ASP A 191 1.19 17.38 -27.32
CA ASP A 191 0.30 17.61 -28.47
C ASP A 191 0.02 19.11 -28.73
N ALA A 192 -0.73 19.39 -29.80
CA ALA A 192 -1.13 20.75 -30.16
C ALA A 192 -1.98 21.47 -29.09
N LEU A 193 -2.57 20.71 -28.15
CA LEU A 193 -3.42 21.22 -27.07
C LEU A 193 -2.65 21.38 -25.75
N GLY A 194 -1.34 21.10 -25.73
CA GLY A 194 -0.50 21.17 -24.54
C GLY A 194 -0.63 19.97 -23.60
N LYS A 195 -1.17 18.84 -24.07
CA LYS A 195 -1.32 17.61 -23.29
C LYS A 195 -0.12 16.69 -23.48
N LEU A 196 0.29 16.04 -22.40
CA LEU A 196 1.43 15.13 -22.39
C LEU A 196 1.10 13.76 -22.99
N ASN A 197 1.96 13.29 -23.88
CA ASN A 197 1.93 11.93 -24.41
C ASN A 197 2.80 11.00 -23.55
N MET A 198 2.24 10.48 -22.45
CA MET A 198 2.95 9.53 -21.58
C MET A 198 3.11 8.14 -22.20
N GLU A 199 2.40 7.85 -23.30
CA GLU A 199 2.51 6.57 -24.04
C GLU A 199 3.70 6.58 -25.02
N GLU A 200 4.32 7.75 -25.26
CA GLU A 200 5.49 7.81 -26.13
C GLU A 200 6.64 6.98 -25.51
N PRO A 201 7.22 5.99 -26.22
CA PRO A 201 8.08 4.98 -25.60
C PRO A 201 9.29 5.50 -24.82
N THR A 202 9.78 6.69 -25.16
CA THR A 202 10.94 7.28 -24.48
C THR A 202 10.56 8.31 -23.41
N PHE A 203 9.27 8.62 -23.19
CA PHE A 203 8.85 9.70 -22.32
C PHE A 203 9.42 9.58 -20.89
N HIS A 204 9.13 8.47 -20.21
CA HIS A 204 9.56 8.26 -18.82
C HIS A 204 11.08 8.11 -18.70
N SER A 205 11.68 7.31 -19.57
CA SER A 205 13.13 7.05 -19.52
C SER A 205 13.93 8.31 -19.84
N ASN A 206 13.44 9.16 -20.75
CA ASN A 206 14.04 10.45 -21.06
C ASN A 206 13.97 11.41 -19.87
N LEU A 207 12.83 11.52 -19.18
CA LEU A 207 12.73 12.33 -17.94
C LEU A 207 13.76 11.90 -16.90
N ARG A 208 13.88 10.58 -16.68
CA ARG A 208 14.87 10.02 -15.75
C ARG A 208 16.30 10.31 -16.18
N ASN A 209 16.60 10.14 -17.47
CA ASN A 209 17.92 10.42 -18.02
C ASN A 209 18.28 11.91 -17.89
N LEU A 210 17.37 12.82 -18.23
CA LEU A 210 17.59 14.27 -18.11
C LEU A 210 17.85 14.65 -16.65
N PHE A 211 17.07 14.14 -15.71
CA PHE A 211 17.25 14.39 -14.29
C PHE A 211 18.59 13.90 -13.72
N LEU A 212 18.99 12.66 -14.07
CA LEU A 212 20.24 12.08 -13.57
C LEU A 212 21.48 12.71 -14.22
N ASN A 213 21.33 13.29 -15.42
CA ASN A 213 22.43 13.92 -16.16
C ASN A 213 22.57 15.44 -15.95
N ILE A 214 21.83 16.03 -15.01
CA ILE A 214 22.03 17.45 -14.66
C ILE A 214 23.45 17.65 -14.12
N ARG A 215 24.13 18.67 -14.64
CA ARG A 215 25.50 19.03 -14.29
C ARG A 215 25.57 20.37 -13.56
N ASP A 216 26.48 20.48 -12.61
CA ASP A 216 26.88 21.76 -12.04
C ASP A 216 27.83 22.53 -12.99
N ALA A 217 28.24 23.72 -12.58
CA ALA A 217 29.17 24.57 -13.34
C ALA A 217 30.55 23.93 -13.58
N SER A 218 30.94 22.94 -12.77
CA SER A 218 32.20 22.17 -12.94
C SER A 218 32.03 20.94 -13.84
N GLY A 219 30.82 20.69 -14.34
CA GLY A 219 30.48 19.52 -15.14
C GLY A 219 30.17 18.27 -14.32
N GLY A 220 30.09 18.35 -13.00
CA GLY A 220 29.79 17.21 -12.11
C GLY A 220 28.31 16.83 -12.12
N LEU A 221 28.00 15.52 -12.11
CA LEU A 221 26.62 15.01 -12.07
C LEU A 221 25.99 15.14 -10.68
N ILE A 222 25.14 16.15 -10.50
CA ILE A 222 24.61 16.52 -9.17
C ILE A 222 23.56 15.55 -8.62
N ASN A 223 22.90 14.79 -9.49
CA ASN A 223 21.80 13.89 -9.13
C ASN A 223 22.19 12.40 -9.18
N SER A 224 23.48 12.09 -9.38
CA SER A 224 24.01 10.72 -9.47
C SER A 224 23.71 9.85 -8.24
N ARG A 225 23.51 10.45 -7.05
CA ARG A 225 23.08 9.75 -5.83
C ARG A 225 21.74 9.03 -5.98
N TYR A 226 20.87 9.46 -6.90
CA TYR A 226 19.54 8.90 -7.09
C TYR A 226 19.49 7.73 -8.09
N ASN A 227 20.63 7.25 -8.59
CA ASN A 227 20.68 6.17 -9.60
C ASN A 227 19.92 4.89 -9.20
N ASN A 228 19.87 4.58 -7.90
CA ASN A 228 19.20 3.38 -7.35
C ASN A 228 17.87 3.71 -6.64
N TYR A 229 17.38 4.95 -6.76
CA TYR A 229 16.10 5.35 -6.19
C TYR A 229 14.97 4.99 -7.14
N PHE A 230 13.80 4.75 -6.57
CA PHE A 230 12.56 4.85 -7.34
C PHE A 230 12.29 6.33 -7.60
N THR A 231 12.17 6.70 -8.87
CA THR A 231 11.98 8.09 -9.26
C THR A 231 10.50 8.38 -9.55
N PHE A 232 9.97 9.42 -8.90
CA PHE A 232 8.67 9.99 -9.20
C PHE A 232 8.84 11.39 -9.78
N PHE A 233 8.27 11.64 -10.95
CA PHE A 233 8.20 12.97 -11.56
C PHE A 233 6.78 13.53 -11.44
N ILE A 234 6.66 14.85 -11.31
CA ILE A 234 5.37 15.52 -11.39
C ILE A 234 5.41 16.73 -12.31
N LEU A 235 4.45 16.80 -13.24
CA LEU A 235 4.31 17.86 -14.24
C LEU A 235 2.93 18.52 -14.13
N LYS A 236 2.89 19.83 -14.37
CA LYS A 236 1.66 20.63 -14.42
C LYS A 236 1.07 20.71 -15.81
N ALA A 237 0.45 19.60 -16.21
CA ALA A 237 -0.26 19.44 -17.46
C ALA A 237 -1.27 18.29 -17.35
N ASP A 238 -2.17 18.19 -18.32
CA ASP A 238 -3.04 17.01 -18.49
C ASP A 238 -2.41 16.02 -19.48
N SER A 239 -2.83 14.75 -19.43
CA SER A 239 -2.41 13.76 -20.43
C SER A 239 -3.39 13.68 -21.59
N ILE A 240 -2.89 13.21 -22.73
CA ILE A 240 -3.72 12.90 -23.90
C ILE A 240 -4.75 11.81 -23.56
N SER A 241 -4.34 10.78 -22.83
CA SER A 241 -5.18 9.63 -22.46
C SER A 241 -6.16 9.92 -21.32
N GLY A 242 -6.02 11.06 -20.63
CA GLY A 242 -6.77 11.38 -19.41
C GLY A 242 -6.26 10.65 -18.16
N ALA A 243 -5.22 9.83 -18.26
CA ALA A 243 -4.57 9.21 -17.11
C ALA A 243 -3.84 10.27 -16.24
N PRO A 244 -4.08 10.32 -14.91
CA PRO A 244 -3.43 11.29 -14.02
C PRO A 244 -1.99 10.92 -13.63
N GLY A 245 -1.52 9.76 -14.06
CA GLY A 245 -0.17 9.28 -13.84
C GLY A 245 0.04 7.91 -14.48
N GLN A 246 1.31 7.53 -14.64
CA GLN A 246 1.70 6.30 -15.30
C GLN A 246 3.12 5.90 -14.88
N VAL A 247 3.30 4.63 -14.52
CA VAL A 247 4.63 4.02 -14.46
C VAL A 247 5.19 3.78 -15.86
N GLU A 248 6.51 3.89 -16.03
CA GLU A 248 7.18 3.57 -17.30
C GLU A 248 6.81 2.16 -17.79
N LYS A 249 6.91 1.20 -16.88
CA LYS A 249 6.50 -0.19 -17.09
C LYS A 249 6.36 -0.87 -15.74
N ILE A 250 5.54 -1.92 -15.69
CA ILE A 250 5.43 -2.77 -14.50
C ILE A 250 6.80 -3.33 -14.12
N GLY A 251 7.19 -3.12 -12.86
CA GLY A 251 8.49 -3.53 -12.31
C GLY A 251 9.63 -2.54 -12.57
N VAL A 252 9.39 -1.44 -13.28
CA VAL A 252 10.37 -0.38 -13.47
C VAL A 252 10.11 0.75 -12.47
N LYS A 253 11.15 1.12 -11.71
CA LYS A 253 11.08 2.08 -10.60
C LYS A 253 11.16 3.53 -11.09
N ASN A 254 10.29 3.88 -12.04
CA ASN A 254 10.19 5.20 -12.65
C ASN A 254 8.74 5.48 -13.01
N ALA A 255 8.15 6.52 -12.44
CA ALA A 255 6.76 6.89 -12.69
C ALA A 255 6.57 8.41 -12.78
N VAL A 256 5.54 8.81 -13.51
CA VAL A 256 5.21 10.20 -13.77
C VAL A 256 3.77 10.46 -13.33
N PHE A 257 3.54 11.62 -12.71
CA PHE A 257 2.23 12.11 -12.29
C PHE A 257 1.93 13.47 -12.85
N LEU A 258 0.64 13.76 -12.94
CA LEU A 258 0.13 14.99 -13.50
C LEU A 258 -0.68 15.77 -12.44
N ASP A 259 -0.52 17.08 -12.44
CA ASP A 259 -1.32 18.02 -11.63
C ASP A 259 -1.95 19.13 -12.49
N GLY A 260 -2.38 18.75 -13.71
CA GLY A 260 -3.18 19.56 -14.61
C GLY A 260 -4.63 19.78 -14.14
N THR A 261 -5.47 20.29 -15.02
CA THR A 261 -6.86 20.67 -14.72
C THR A 261 -7.73 19.48 -14.33
N ASN A 262 -7.46 18.30 -14.87
CA ASN A 262 -8.18 17.08 -14.50
C ASN A 262 -7.81 16.58 -13.10
N GLY A 263 -6.71 17.07 -12.53
CA GLY A 263 -6.19 16.67 -11.23
C GLY A 263 -5.77 15.20 -11.17
N ARG A 264 -5.53 14.72 -9.95
CA ARG A 264 -5.25 13.30 -9.67
C ARG A 264 -5.93 12.86 -8.38
N TRP A 265 -6.18 11.56 -8.25
CA TRP A 265 -6.69 11.00 -6.99
C TRP A 265 -5.57 10.87 -5.95
N PRO A 266 -5.88 10.95 -4.65
CA PRO A 266 -4.91 10.75 -3.56
C PRO A 266 -4.18 9.39 -3.59
N THR A 267 -4.73 8.40 -4.29
CA THR A 267 -4.17 7.05 -4.41
C THR A 267 -3.33 6.83 -5.67
N THR A 268 -3.25 7.81 -6.57
CA THR A 268 -2.53 7.70 -7.85
C THR A 268 -1.05 7.35 -7.62
N CYS A 269 -0.39 8.06 -6.69
CA CYS A 269 1.00 7.79 -6.36
C CYS A 269 1.24 6.36 -5.86
N ALA A 270 0.38 5.90 -4.95
CA ALA A 270 0.45 4.54 -4.44
C ALA A 270 0.21 3.50 -5.55
N HIS A 271 -0.75 3.75 -6.45
CA HIS A 271 -1.10 2.85 -7.54
C HIS A 271 0.08 2.66 -8.52
N GLU A 272 0.61 3.75 -9.08
CA GLU A 272 1.73 3.68 -10.03
C GLU A 272 3.02 3.23 -9.36
N GLY A 273 3.28 3.67 -8.11
CA GLY A 273 4.42 3.22 -7.33
C GLY A 273 4.44 1.70 -7.16
N LEU A 274 3.29 1.11 -6.88
CA LEU A 274 3.16 -0.34 -6.73
C LEU A 274 3.19 -1.09 -8.07
N HIS A 275 2.78 -0.48 -9.18
CA HIS A 275 3.08 -1.03 -10.50
C HIS A 275 4.59 -1.08 -10.76
N GLY A 276 5.33 -0.03 -10.39
CA GLY A 276 6.80 -0.01 -10.46
C GLY A 276 7.47 -1.04 -9.55
N MET A 277 6.75 -1.57 -8.56
CA MET A 277 7.17 -2.70 -7.71
C MET A 277 6.62 -4.06 -8.19
N GLY A 278 6.09 -4.13 -9.42
CA GLY A 278 5.75 -5.36 -10.11
C GLY A 278 4.29 -5.81 -9.98
N LEU A 279 3.42 -5.00 -9.35
CA LEU A 279 2.00 -5.35 -9.28
C LEU A 279 1.28 -5.11 -10.61
N LEU A 280 0.29 -5.94 -10.87
CA LEU A 280 -0.65 -5.84 -11.98
C LEU A 280 -2.02 -5.44 -11.45
N HIS A 281 -2.86 -4.90 -12.33
CA HIS A 281 -4.26 -4.64 -12.03
C HIS A 281 -4.99 -5.91 -11.58
N THR A 282 -5.89 -5.74 -10.62
CA THR A 282 -6.72 -6.83 -10.06
C THR A 282 -8.08 -6.95 -10.74
N HIS A 283 -8.34 -6.20 -11.80
CA HIS A 283 -9.60 -6.24 -12.54
C HIS A 283 -9.42 -6.83 -13.93
N ARG A 284 -10.52 -7.31 -14.53
CA ARG A 284 -10.48 -8.01 -15.82
C ARG A 284 -10.27 -7.02 -16.98
N ASN A 285 -9.08 -7.06 -17.57
CA ASN A 285 -8.79 -6.42 -18.86
C ASN A 285 -8.67 -7.44 -20.01
N GLY A 286 -8.97 -8.71 -19.75
CA GLY A 286 -8.79 -9.83 -20.68
C GLY A 286 -8.60 -11.17 -19.96
N ALA A 287 -8.02 -12.15 -20.63
CA ALA A 287 -7.56 -13.40 -20.02
C ALA A 287 -6.32 -13.16 -19.14
N ILE A 288 -6.20 -13.91 -18.04
CA ILE A 288 -5.02 -13.85 -17.16
C ILE A 288 -3.89 -14.62 -17.85
N THR A 289 -2.87 -13.90 -18.33
CA THR A 289 -1.71 -14.50 -19.02
C THR A 289 -0.38 -14.25 -18.29
N LYS A 290 -0.39 -13.44 -17.23
CA LYS A 290 0.82 -13.02 -16.50
C LYS A 290 0.91 -13.74 -15.15
N PRO A 291 2.10 -14.25 -14.74
CA PRO A 291 2.26 -15.01 -13.50
C PRO A 291 1.97 -14.20 -12.23
N ASN A 292 2.11 -12.88 -12.31
CA ASN A 292 1.88 -11.94 -11.21
C ASN A 292 0.42 -11.44 -11.12
N GLN A 293 -0.50 -12.01 -11.90
CA GLN A 293 -1.93 -11.72 -11.84
C GLN A 293 -2.67 -12.99 -11.45
N LYS A 294 -3.30 -13.00 -10.26
CA LYS A 294 -3.96 -14.20 -9.72
C LYS A 294 -5.48 -14.17 -9.76
N PHE A 295 -6.08 -12.98 -9.69
CA PHE A 295 -7.52 -12.80 -9.64
C PHE A 295 -7.92 -11.60 -10.49
N THR A 296 -9.09 -11.67 -11.09
CA THR A 296 -9.72 -10.56 -11.79
C THR A 296 -11.10 -10.33 -11.22
N PHE A 297 -11.32 -9.14 -10.68
CA PHE A 297 -12.60 -8.65 -10.21
C PHE A 297 -13.26 -7.79 -11.28
N VAL A 298 -14.53 -7.45 -11.06
CA VAL A 298 -15.24 -6.54 -11.96
C VAL A 298 -14.53 -5.19 -12.01
N HIS A 299 -14.37 -4.66 -13.22
CA HIS A 299 -13.81 -3.34 -13.42
C HIS A 299 -14.75 -2.31 -12.78
N ALA A 300 -14.25 -1.53 -11.81
CA ALA A 300 -15.10 -0.65 -11.02
C ALA A 300 -15.74 0.49 -11.83
N GLY A 301 -15.15 0.87 -12.97
CA GLY A 301 -15.80 1.77 -13.94
C GLY A 301 -17.02 1.17 -14.64
N THR A 302 -17.15 -0.16 -14.65
CA THR A 302 -18.34 -0.86 -15.19
C THR A 302 -19.37 -1.09 -14.09
N ASN A 303 -18.94 -1.57 -12.92
CA ASN A 303 -19.80 -1.68 -11.74
C ASN A 303 -18.95 -1.52 -10.47
N SER A 304 -19.05 -0.34 -9.86
CA SER A 304 -18.28 0.02 -8.67
C SER A 304 -18.66 -0.80 -7.44
N SER A 305 -19.92 -1.26 -7.33
CA SER A 305 -20.39 -2.08 -6.21
C SER A 305 -19.79 -3.49 -6.19
N LEU A 306 -19.35 -3.98 -7.35
CA LEU A 306 -18.69 -5.28 -7.50
C LEU A 306 -17.16 -5.17 -7.65
N GLY A 307 -16.63 -3.96 -7.57
CA GLY A 307 -15.20 -3.69 -7.53
C GLY A 307 -14.60 -4.00 -6.16
N THR A 308 -13.27 -4.00 -6.07
CA THR A 308 -12.55 -4.27 -4.81
C THR A 308 -11.96 -2.99 -4.22
N ASP A 309 -11.71 -3.00 -2.92
CA ASP A 309 -10.91 -1.99 -2.22
C ASP A 309 -9.39 -2.21 -2.35
N ASN A 310 -8.95 -3.16 -3.18
CA ASN A 310 -7.53 -3.33 -3.50
C ASN A 310 -7.01 -2.11 -4.25
N ILE A 311 -5.83 -1.60 -3.88
CA ILE A 311 -5.21 -0.42 -4.50
C ILE A 311 -5.02 -0.56 -6.02
N MET A 312 -4.88 -1.78 -6.54
CA MET A 312 -4.73 -2.11 -7.96
C MET A 312 -6.06 -2.17 -8.75
N SER A 313 -7.19 -1.83 -8.11
CA SER A 313 -8.49 -1.77 -8.75
C SER A 313 -8.77 -0.40 -9.39
N TYR A 314 -9.77 -0.36 -10.28
CA TYR A 314 -10.61 0.79 -10.68
C TYR A 314 -11.27 1.64 -9.57
N ASN A 315 -11.38 1.19 -8.32
CA ASN A 315 -12.39 1.74 -7.41
C ASN A 315 -11.90 2.95 -6.59
N ALA A 316 -11.77 4.12 -7.22
CA ALA A 316 -11.08 5.29 -6.66
C ALA A 316 -11.57 5.74 -5.28
N THR A 317 -12.81 5.42 -4.90
CA THR A 317 -13.43 5.82 -3.63
C THR A 317 -13.04 4.96 -2.43
N ILE A 318 -12.62 3.70 -2.63
CA ILE A 318 -12.39 2.74 -1.54
C ILE A 318 -11.02 2.05 -1.56
N ARG A 319 -10.19 2.30 -2.57
CA ARG A 319 -8.84 1.73 -2.73
C ARG A 319 -7.96 2.00 -1.50
N LYS A 320 -7.61 0.94 -0.76
CA LYS A 320 -6.81 1.04 0.48
C LYS A 320 -5.95 -0.18 0.81
N ILE A 321 -6.24 -1.37 0.28
CA ILE A 321 -5.55 -2.61 0.67
C ILE A 321 -4.69 -3.23 -0.44
N ILE A 322 -3.74 -4.06 -0.04
CA ILE A 322 -3.06 -5.07 -0.87
C ILE A 322 -3.16 -6.43 -0.20
N TRP A 323 -3.17 -7.51 -0.98
CA TRP A 323 -3.30 -8.88 -0.47
C TRP A 323 -1.96 -9.54 -0.21
N TYR A 324 -1.95 -10.55 0.67
CA TYR A 324 -0.73 -11.25 1.08
C TYR A 324 0.15 -11.73 -0.09
N TRP A 325 -0.42 -12.23 -1.18
CA TRP A 325 0.37 -12.64 -2.35
C TRP A 325 0.99 -11.46 -3.11
N GLN A 326 0.36 -10.29 -3.12
CA GLN A 326 0.93 -9.06 -3.67
C GLN A 326 2.09 -8.57 -2.79
N TRP A 327 2.01 -8.77 -1.46
CA TRP A 327 3.11 -8.43 -0.56
C TRP A 327 4.38 -9.17 -0.95
N LYS A 328 4.27 -10.46 -1.31
CA LYS A 328 5.42 -11.26 -1.78
C LYS A 328 6.06 -10.69 -3.04
N ILE A 329 5.25 -10.25 -4.01
CA ILE A 329 5.74 -9.64 -5.26
C ILE A 329 6.47 -8.33 -4.96
N ILE A 330 5.83 -7.40 -4.24
CA ILE A 330 6.45 -6.11 -3.89
C ILE A 330 7.77 -6.35 -3.15
N ARG A 331 7.76 -7.22 -2.13
CA ARG A 331 8.96 -7.54 -1.36
C ARG A 331 10.06 -8.18 -2.19
N SER A 332 9.77 -8.92 -3.26
CA SER A 332 10.81 -9.48 -4.14
C SER A 332 11.46 -8.43 -5.05
N ASN A 333 10.80 -7.28 -5.26
CA ASN A 333 11.29 -6.19 -6.10
C ASN A 333 11.95 -5.05 -5.30
N VAL A 334 12.09 -5.21 -3.98
CA VAL A 334 12.82 -4.31 -3.07
C VAL A 334 14.05 -5.02 -2.54
#